data_AF-A0A7V2VT98-F1
#
_entry.id   AF-A0A7V2VT98-F1
#
_cell.length_a   1.000
_cell.length_b   1.000
_cell.length_c   1.000
_cell.angle_alpha   90.00
_cell.angle_beta   90.00
_cell.angle_gamma   90.00
#
_symmetry.space_group_name_H-M   'P 1'
#
loop_
_entity.id
_entity.type
_entity.pdbx_description
1 polymer ?
#
loop_
_entity_poly.entity_id
_entity_poly.type
_entity_poly.pdbx_seq_one_letter_code
_entity_poly.pdbx_strand_id
1 'polypeptide(L)'
;MLPKDFRGYLDYLETKGKLLRVKKEVDIKHEIAAGIRKISDTDGPALLFENINGYPGWRVAGGLYATKKLMALALETEPDEEKLLQRYLDCQEKRVKPKL
;
A
#
# COMPACT_ATOMS: atom_id res chain seq x y z
N MET A 1 -7.70 0.07 14.99
CA MET A 1 -8.82 0.79 14.36
C MET A 1 -8.51 0.89 12.88
N LEU A 2 -9.44 0.50 12.02
CA LEU A 2 -9.29 0.63 10.57
C LEU A 2 -9.00 2.09 10.20
N PRO A 3 -8.02 2.35 9.33
CA PRO A 3 -7.78 3.69 8.84
C PRO A 3 -9.00 4.19 8.06
N LYS A 4 -9.47 5.39 8.41
CA LYS A 4 -10.68 6.01 7.83
C LYS A 4 -10.43 6.59 6.45
N ASP A 5 -9.18 6.79 6.08
CA ASP A 5 -8.75 7.41 4.85
C ASP A 5 -7.39 6.88 4.41
N PHE A 6 -6.96 7.32 3.22
CA PHE A 6 -5.71 6.89 2.61
C PHE A 6 -4.47 7.28 3.41
N ARG A 7 -4.43 8.48 4.01
CA ARG A 7 -3.25 8.94 4.77
C ARG A 7 -3.12 8.17 6.07
N GLY A 8 -4.24 7.94 6.76
CA GLY A 8 -4.28 7.06 7.93
C GLY A 8 -3.84 5.64 7.61
N TYR A 9 -4.10 5.13 6.39
CA TYR A 9 -3.60 3.81 5.98
C TYR A 9 -2.08 3.80 5.79
N LEU A 10 -1.50 4.87 5.25
CA LEU A 10 -0.03 5.00 5.19
C LEU A 10 0.59 5.02 6.59
N ASP A 11 0.01 5.80 7.52
CA ASP A 11 0.47 5.84 8.91
C ASP A 11 0.33 4.47 9.57
N TYR A 12 -0.77 3.76 9.31
CA TYR A 12 -0.96 2.38 9.79
C TYR A 12 0.14 1.44 9.28
N LEU A 13 0.45 1.46 7.98
CA LEU A 13 1.53 0.66 7.42
C LEU A 13 2.89 1.01 8.04
N GLU A 14 3.15 2.30 8.30
CA GLU A 14 4.36 2.77 8.98
C GLU A 14 4.47 2.20 10.40
N THR A 15 3.39 2.20 11.19
CA THR A 15 3.38 1.59 12.53
C THR A 15 3.67 0.08 12.53
N LYS A 16 3.43 -0.59 11.40
CA LYS A 16 3.70 -2.03 11.21
C LYS A 16 5.08 -2.31 10.63
N GLY A 17 5.89 -1.29 10.34
CA GLY A 17 7.16 -1.44 9.61
C GLY A 17 6.95 -1.90 8.17
N LYS A 18 5.79 -1.59 7.58
CA LYS A 18 5.36 -2.00 6.24
C LYS A 18 5.24 -0.84 5.26
N LEU A 19 5.71 0.34 5.66
CA LEU A 19 5.94 1.48 4.79
C LEU A 19 7.39 1.93 4.94
N LEU A 20 8.04 2.21 3.82
CA LEU A 20 9.35 2.84 3.77
C LEU A 20 9.24 4.18 3.03
N ARG A 21 9.73 5.24 3.68
CA ARG A 21 9.79 6.58 3.09
C ARG A 21 11.09 6.77 2.32
N VAL A 22 10.97 7.17 1.05
CA VAL A 22 12.09 7.46 0.16
C VAL A 22 12.20 8.98 0.02
N LYS A 23 13.17 9.56 0.73
CA LYS A 23 13.41 11.02 0.78
C LYS A 23 14.32 11.55 -0.33
N LYS A 24 15.13 10.67 -0.93
CA LYS A 24 15.94 11.04 -2.10
C LYS A 24 15.00 11.45 -3.25
N GLU A 25 15.46 12.39 -4.06
CA GLU A 25 14.78 12.72 -5.31
C GLU A 25 14.70 11.48 -6.19
N VAL A 26 13.55 11.25 -6.82
CA VAL A 26 13.34 10.18 -7.77
C VAL A 26 12.71 10.67 -9.07
N ASP A 27 13.09 10.05 -10.17
CA ASP A 27 12.50 10.30 -11.48
C ASP A 27 11.22 9.47 -11.69
N ILE A 28 10.22 10.08 -12.30
CA ILE A 28 8.99 9.39 -12.69
C ILE A 28 9.24 8.29 -13.74
N LYS A 29 10.30 8.46 -14.53
CA LYS A 29 10.73 7.50 -15.55
C LYS A 29 11.53 6.39 -14.88
N HIS A 30 10.90 5.23 -14.83
CA HIS A 30 11.47 3.96 -14.36
C HIS A 30 11.76 3.85 -12.86
N GLU A 31 12.25 4.87 -12.15
CA GLU A 31 12.71 4.68 -10.77
C GLU A 31 11.60 4.29 -9.80
N ILE A 32 10.45 4.99 -9.85
CA ILE A 32 9.27 4.65 -9.03
C ILE A 32 8.80 3.22 -9.36
N ALA A 33 8.66 2.89 -10.64
CA ALA A 33 8.21 1.58 -11.09
C ALA A 33 9.20 0.46 -10.71
N ALA A 34 10.49 0.70 -10.84
CA ALA A 34 11.55 -0.23 -10.44
C ALA A 34 11.55 -0.46 -8.92
N GLY A 35 11.33 0.61 -8.14
CA GLY A 35 11.13 0.50 -6.69
C GLY A 35 9.96 -0.41 -6.35
N ILE A 36 8.79 -0.17 -6.95
CA ILE A 36 7.59 -0.99 -6.73
C ILE A 36 7.82 -2.45 -7.16
N ARG A 37 8.49 -2.66 -8.30
CA ARG A 37 8.83 -4.01 -8.78
C ARG A 37 9.72 -4.74 -7.78
N LYS A 38 10.73 -4.06 -7.23
CA LYS A 38 11.62 -4.63 -6.22
C LYS A 38 10.87 -5.08 -4.97
N ILE A 39 9.89 -4.29 -4.50
CA ILE A 39 9.02 -4.69 -3.37
C ILE A 39 8.34 -6.03 -3.67
N SER A 40 7.75 -6.15 -4.86
CA SER A 40 7.04 -7.36 -5.28
C SER A 40 7.98 -8.56 -5.32
N ASP A 41 9.20 -8.38 -5.83
CA ASP A 41 10.18 -9.47 -5.97
C ASP A 41 10.78 -9.90 -4.62
N THR A 42 10.82 -9.03 -3.61
CA THR A 42 11.47 -9.30 -2.31
C THR A 42 10.50 -9.40 -1.13
N ASP A 43 9.19 -9.37 -1.37
CA ASP A 43 8.16 -9.27 -0.32
C ASP A 43 8.44 -8.11 0.67
N GLY A 44 8.80 -6.94 0.11
CA GLY A 44 9.24 -5.76 0.84
C GLY A 44 8.10 -4.90 1.43
N PRO A 45 8.43 -3.79 2.11
CA PRO A 45 7.44 -2.80 2.54
C PRO A 45 6.93 -1.97 1.36
N ALA A 46 5.75 -1.37 1.48
CA ALA A 46 5.26 -0.36 0.54
C ALA A 46 6.19 0.87 0.53
N LEU A 47 6.17 1.66 -0.55
CA LEU A 47 7.02 2.85 -0.69
C LEU A 47 6.20 4.13 -0.70
N LEU A 48 6.70 5.15 0.00
CA LEU A 48 6.25 6.53 -0.13
C LEU A 48 7.43 7.39 -0.60
N PHE A 49 7.39 7.78 -1.87
CA PHE A 49 8.36 8.70 -2.47
C PHE A 49 7.97 10.14 -2.15
N GLU A 50 8.86 10.86 -1.46
CA GLU A 50 8.56 12.19 -0.92
C GLU A 50 9.10 13.36 -1.78
N ASN A 51 10.01 13.07 -2.70
CA ASN A 51 10.60 14.08 -3.59
C ASN A 51 10.64 13.57 -5.03
N ILE A 52 9.85 14.18 -5.92
CA ILE A 52 9.66 13.73 -7.30
C ILE A 52 10.26 14.77 -8.26
N ASN A 53 11.25 14.35 -9.04
CA ASN A 53 11.93 15.21 -10.02
C ASN A 53 10.92 15.85 -10.98
N GLY A 54 10.93 17.18 -11.06
CA GLY A 54 10.02 17.96 -11.91
C GLY A 54 8.61 18.18 -11.34
N TYR A 55 8.27 17.66 -10.15
CA TYR A 55 6.95 17.80 -9.53
C TYR A 55 7.07 18.26 -8.06
N PRO A 56 7.39 19.54 -7.81
CA PRO A 56 7.59 20.06 -6.46
C PRO A 56 6.31 19.95 -5.61
N GLY A 57 6.45 19.42 -4.39
CA GLY A 57 5.35 19.22 -3.45
C GLY A 57 4.51 17.95 -3.68
N TRP A 58 4.75 17.23 -4.79
CA TRP A 58 4.08 15.95 -5.05
C TRP A 58 4.75 14.81 -4.30
N ARG A 59 3.95 13.80 -3.97
CA ARG A 59 4.41 12.54 -3.35
C ARG A 59 3.70 11.38 -4.01
N VAL A 60 4.38 10.24 -4.10
CA VAL A 60 3.84 9.04 -4.73
C VAL A 60 3.92 7.87 -3.75
N ALA A 61 2.77 7.28 -3.44
CA ALA A 61 2.70 6.03 -2.71
C ALA A 61 2.55 4.86 -3.69
N GLY A 62 3.31 3.79 -3.51
CA GLY A 62 3.38 2.67 -4.43
C GLY A 62 3.55 1.34 -3.73
N GLY A 63 3.12 0.27 -4.40
CA GLY A 63 3.28 -1.11 -3.91
C GLY A 63 2.46 -1.46 -2.68
N LEU A 64 1.41 -0.68 -2.36
CA LEU A 64 0.57 -0.85 -1.16
C LEU A 64 -0.11 -2.22 -1.04
N TYR A 65 -0.22 -2.95 -2.15
CA TYR A 65 -0.81 -4.29 -2.24
C TYR A 65 0.08 -5.25 -3.04
N ALA A 66 1.37 -4.93 -3.20
CA ALA A 66 2.28 -5.68 -4.06
C ALA A 66 2.65 -7.08 -3.53
N THR A 67 2.27 -7.40 -2.29
CA THR A 67 2.58 -8.69 -1.66
C THR A 67 1.39 -9.18 -0.86
N LYS A 68 1.28 -10.51 -0.64
CA LYS A 68 0.21 -11.10 0.18
C LYS A 68 0.19 -10.52 1.59
N LYS A 69 1.35 -10.19 2.17
CA LYS A 69 1.45 -9.54 3.50
C LYS A 69 0.86 -8.14 3.52
N LEU A 70 1.10 -7.35 2.49
CA LEU A 70 0.53 -6.00 2.39
C LEU A 70 -0.98 -6.05 2.10
N MET A 71 -1.41 -6.97 1.24
CA MET A 71 -2.83 -7.19 0.96
C MET A 71 -3.61 -7.68 2.19
N ALA A 72 -3.01 -8.57 2.99
CA ALA A 72 -3.59 -9.07 4.24
C ALA A 72 -3.80 -7.96 5.26
N LEU A 73 -2.87 -6.99 5.35
CA LEU A 73 -3.02 -5.82 6.21
C LEU A 73 -4.17 -4.92 5.76
N ALA A 74 -4.39 -4.78 4.45
CA ALA A 74 -5.48 -3.99 3.88
C ALA A 74 -6.86 -4.63 4.14
N LEU A 75 -6.92 -5.97 4.03
CA LEU A 75 -8.15 -6.75 4.18
C LEU A 75 -8.42 -7.20 5.62
N GLU A 76 -7.52 -6.89 6.55
CA GLU A 76 -7.55 -7.33 7.96
C GLU A 76 -7.67 -8.86 8.09
N THR A 77 -6.81 -9.56 7.38
CA THR A 77 -6.75 -11.02 7.38
C THR A 77 -5.30 -11.50 7.43
N GLU A 78 -5.09 -12.78 7.20
CA GLU A 78 -3.77 -13.41 7.16
C GLU A 78 -3.21 -13.45 5.73
N PRO A 79 -1.88 -13.49 5.54
CA PRO A 79 -1.23 -13.53 4.24
C PRO A 79 -1.29 -14.92 3.58
N ASP A 80 -2.48 -15.51 3.58
CA ASP A 80 -2.81 -16.79 3.00
C ASP A 80 -3.83 -16.59 1.88
N GLU A 81 -3.68 -17.33 0.78
CA GLU A 81 -4.44 -17.10 -0.45
C GLU A 81 -5.93 -17.37 -0.29
N GLU A 82 -6.28 -18.47 0.38
CA GLU A 82 -7.67 -18.84 0.63
C GLU A 82 -8.32 -17.84 1.59
N LYS A 83 -7.60 -17.45 2.67
CA LYS A 83 -8.10 -16.45 3.62
C LYS A 83 -8.29 -15.07 2.99
N LEU A 84 -7.42 -14.67 2.07
CA LEU A 84 -7.55 -13.42 1.32
C LEU A 84 -8.78 -13.43 0.42
N LEU A 85 -8.96 -14.52 -0.34
CA LEU A 85 -10.13 -14.69 -1.21
C LEU A 85 -11.43 -14.73 -0.40
N GLN A 86 -11.47 -15.52 0.66
CA GLN A 86 -12.66 -15.62 1.52
C GLN A 86 -13.03 -14.26 2.11
N ARG A 87 -12.03 -13.53 2.61
CA ARG A 87 -12.26 -12.19 3.17
C ARG A 87 -12.84 -11.22 2.14
N TYR A 88 -12.37 -11.28 0.89
CA TYR A 88 -12.92 -10.49 -0.20
C TYR A 88 -14.38 -10.86 -0.50
N LEU A 89 -14.70 -12.15 -0.56
CA LEU A 89 -16.06 -12.64 -0.81
C LEU A 89 -17.03 -12.20 0.31
N ASP A 90 -16.64 -12.33 1.58
CA ASP A 90 -17.44 -11.89 2.72
C ASP A 90 -17.78 -10.39 2.66
N CYS A 91 -16.82 -9.56 2.25
CA CYS A 91 -17.02 -8.13 2.06
C CYS A 91 -17.99 -7.83 0.91
N GLN A 92 -17.98 -8.65 -0.16
CA GLN A 92 -18.89 -8.51 -1.29
C GLN A 92 -20.34 -8.86 -0.96
N GLU A 93 -20.57 -9.78 -0.03
CA GLU A 93 -21.91 -10.13 0.46
C GLU A 93 -22.45 -9.07 1.44
N LYS A 94 -21.58 -8.51 2.30
CA LYS A 94 -21.95 -7.56 3.37
C LYS A 94 -21.72 -6.10 2.97
N ARG A 95 -22.20 -5.70 1.80
CA ARG A 95 -22.01 -4.33 1.30
C ARG A 95 -22.73 -3.31 2.18
N VAL A 96 -22.00 -2.28 2.59
CA VAL A 96 -22.54 -1.12 3.30
C VAL A 96 -22.70 0.03 2.29
N LYS A 97 -23.90 0.61 2.20
CA LYS A 97 -24.12 1.78 1.33
C LYS A 97 -23.26 2.96 1.79
N PRO A 98 -22.61 3.69 0.88
CA PRO A 98 -21.86 4.88 1.25
C PRO A 98 -22.80 5.93 1.85
N LYS A 99 -22.27 6.70 2.81
CA LYS A 99 -22.92 7.91 3.29
C LYS A 99 -22.43 9.07 2.43
N LEU A 100 -23.36 9.86 1.90
CA LEU A 100 -23.07 11.12 1.21
C LEU A 100 -22.85 12.24 2.24
#